data_AF-A0A4V4HH50-F1
#
_entry.id   AF-A0A4V4HH50-F1
#
_cell.length_a   1.000
_cell.length_b   1.000
_cell.length_c   1.000
_cell.angle_alpha   90.00
_cell.angle_beta   90.00
_cell.angle_gamma   90.00
#
_symmetry.space_group_name_H-M   'P 1'
#
loop_
_entity.id
_entity.type
_entity.pdbx_description
1 polymer ?
#
loop_
_entity_poly.entity_id
_entity_poly.type
_entity_poly.pdbx_seq_one_letter_code
_entity_poly.pdbx_strand_id
1 'polypeptide(L)'
;MNTNIESRERRAWSAQEDQMLLEAVNKGICNPCPSRWSAIATHIPNRTNKDCRKRWFAHFATDIIKGAWTPEEDNRLMEAMEKYGPKWSKIAAVVKTRNSDQCAKRWKDTLDPTIDRTNWSAEADEILMRAVQEHGRLWTKIVNLYFPGKTGLAAKNRYVWLAAVTTRNLSFILTVRCSVFMQIQ
;
A
#
# COMPACT_ATOMS: atom_id res chain seq x y z
N MET A 1 -21.49 25.79 22.51
CA MET A 1 -22.19 25.36 21.29
C MET A 1 -21.58 24.02 20.85
N ASN A 2 -22.32 22.93 21.02
CA ASN A 2 -21.86 21.56 20.75
C ASN A 2 -21.74 21.36 19.23
N THR A 3 -20.52 21.31 18.69
CA THR A 3 -20.31 20.83 17.32
C THR A 3 -20.27 19.31 17.36
N ASN A 4 -21.44 18.70 17.20
CA ASN A 4 -21.60 17.28 16.96
C ASN A 4 -20.92 16.96 15.62
N ILE A 5 -19.66 16.48 15.67
CA ILE A 5 -18.96 16.00 14.48
C ILE A 5 -19.48 14.58 14.25
N GLU A 6 -20.66 14.49 13.64
CA GLU A 6 -21.17 13.23 13.13
C GLU A 6 -20.16 12.68 12.11
N SER A 7 -19.61 11.50 12.41
CA SER A 7 -18.71 10.81 11.50
C SER A 7 -19.48 10.49 10.22
N ARG A 8 -19.18 11.21 9.13
CA ARG A 8 -19.83 11.00 7.83
C ARG A 8 -19.73 9.54 7.40
N GLU A 9 -20.88 8.95 7.06
CA GLU A 9 -20.96 7.55 6.63
C GLU A 9 -20.20 7.31 5.32
N ARG A 10 -19.53 6.14 5.21
CA ARG A 10 -18.82 5.76 4.00
C ARG A 10 -19.81 5.34 2.92
N ARG A 11 -20.07 6.22 1.95
CA ARG A 11 -20.95 5.96 0.80
C ARG A 11 -20.17 5.64 -0.48
N ALA A 12 -20.59 4.61 -1.22
CA ALA A 12 -20.07 4.30 -2.56
C ALA A 12 -20.39 5.43 -3.57
N TRP A 13 -19.58 5.58 -4.62
CA TRP A 13 -19.82 6.56 -5.69
C TRP A 13 -20.85 6.03 -6.68
N SER A 14 -21.83 6.85 -7.05
CA SER A 14 -22.79 6.53 -8.12
C SER A 14 -22.29 7.00 -9.49
N ALA A 15 -22.83 6.41 -10.57
CA ALA A 15 -22.53 6.84 -11.93
C ALA A 15 -22.94 8.31 -12.19
N GLN A 16 -23.99 8.78 -11.52
CA GLN A 16 -24.42 10.18 -11.59
C GLN A 16 -23.39 11.11 -10.93
N GLU A 17 -22.87 10.75 -9.76
CA GLU A 17 -21.81 11.52 -9.09
C GLU A 17 -20.52 11.55 -9.91
N ASP A 18 -20.17 10.43 -10.56
CA ASP A 18 -19.04 10.34 -11.47
C ASP A 18 -19.22 11.26 -12.69
N GLN A 19 -20.41 11.30 -13.28
CA GLN A 19 -20.74 12.21 -14.38
C GLN A 19 -20.64 13.67 -13.95
N MET A 20 -21.17 14.02 -12.77
CA MET A 20 -21.03 15.36 -12.19
C MET A 20 -19.56 15.74 -11.97
N LEU A 21 -18.74 14.79 -11.50
CA LEU A 21 -17.31 14.99 -11.30
C LEU A 21 -16.57 15.23 -12.62
N LEU A 22 -16.84 14.42 -13.65
CA LEU A 22 -16.30 14.58 -15.00
C LEU A 22 -16.66 15.95 -15.59
N GLU A 23 -17.93 16.32 -15.53
CA GLU A 23 -18.40 17.61 -16.04
C GLU A 23 -17.78 18.79 -15.31
N ALA A 24 -17.72 18.75 -13.97
CA ALA A 24 -17.14 19.83 -13.17
C ALA A 24 -15.64 20.01 -13.45
N VAL A 25 -14.92 18.94 -13.74
CA VAL A 25 -13.50 19.01 -14.16
C VAL A 25 -13.37 19.57 -15.58
N ASN A 26 -14.19 19.12 -16.52
CA ASN A 26 -14.12 19.51 -17.93
C ASN A 26 -14.60 20.94 -18.17
N LYS A 27 -15.58 21.42 -17.39
CA LYS A 27 -16.07 22.82 -17.43
C LYS A 27 -15.01 23.85 -17.01
N GLY A 28 -13.83 23.41 -16.57
CA GLY A 28 -12.65 24.26 -16.50
C GLY A 28 -12.82 25.49 -15.61
N ILE A 29 -13.48 25.35 -14.45
CA ILE A 29 -13.77 26.48 -13.56
C ILE A 29 -12.46 27.22 -13.22
N CYS A 30 -12.40 28.47 -13.66
CA CYS A 30 -11.29 29.39 -13.49
C CYS A 30 -11.58 30.45 -12.40
N ASN A 31 -10.56 30.71 -11.57
CA ASN A 31 -10.32 31.85 -10.66
C ASN A 31 -11.22 32.07 -9.42
N PRO A 32 -10.73 32.78 -8.37
CA PRO A 32 -9.53 32.57 -7.57
C PRO A 32 -9.93 31.78 -6.30
N CYS A 33 -9.94 30.45 -6.38
CA CYS A 33 -10.20 29.60 -5.21
C CYS A 33 -8.91 28.90 -4.79
N PRO A 34 -8.62 28.76 -3.49
CA PRO A 34 -7.35 28.19 -3.01
C PRO A 34 -7.11 26.73 -3.47
N SER A 35 -8.14 26.02 -3.92
CA SER A 35 -8.00 24.72 -4.58
C SER A 35 -9.15 24.44 -5.55
N ARG A 36 -8.83 24.02 -6.78
CA ARG A 36 -9.76 23.53 -7.81
C ARG A 36 -10.79 22.50 -7.28
N TRP A 37 -10.38 21.64 -6.34
CA TRP A 37 -11.26 20.62 -5.75
C TRP A 37 -12.34 21.18 -4.84
N SER A 38 -12.13 22.37 -4.26
CA SER A 38 -13.15 23.05 -3.46
C SER A 38 -14.31 23.51 -4.33
N ALA A 39 -14.00 24.07 -5.51
CA ALA A 39 -15.01 24.46 -6.49
C ALA A 39 -15.71 23.25 -7.10
N ILE A 40 -15.02 22.15 -7.35
CA ILE A 40 -15.64 20.92 -7.86
C ILE A 40 -16.65 20.34 -6.85
N ALA A 41 -16.31 20.35 -5.55
CA ALA A 41 -17.15 19.75 -4.53
C ALA A 41 -18.51 20.45 -4.34
N THR A 42 -18.66 21.72 -4.73
CA THR A 42 -19.96 22.42 -4.64
C THR A 42 -21.00 21.83 -5.60
N HIS A 43 -20.55 21.18 -6.68
CA HIS A 43 -21.43 20.56 -7.67
C HIS A 43 -21.82 19.12 -7.33
N ILE A 44 -21.26 18.53 -6.26
CA ILE A 44 -21.50 17.14 -5.88
C ILE A 44 -22.06 17.09 -4.45
N PRO A 45 -23.38 16.97 -4.27
CA PRO A 45 -23.99 17.04 -2.96
C PRO A 45 -23.48 15.93 -2.05
N ASN A 46 -23.23 16.28 -0.78
CA ASN A 46 -22.73 15.38 0.26
C ASN A 46 -21.33 14.78 0.00
N ARG A 47 -20.54 15.32 -0.95
CA ARG A 47 -19.12 14.98 -1.14
C ARG A 47 -18.21 16.16 -0.78
N THR A 48 -17.07 15.85 -0.17
CA THR A 48 -16.05 16.86 0.13
C THR A 48 -15.06 17.04 -1.02
N ASN A 49 -14.29 18.12 -0.97
CA ASN A 49 -13.11 18.31 -1.82
C ASN A 49 -12.13 17.12 -1.75
N LYS A 50 -11.95 16.51 -0.56
CA LYS A 50 -11.10 15.33 -0.36
C LYS A 50 -11.68 14.11 -1.07
N ASP A 51 -13.00 13.90 -1.01
CA ASP A 51 -13.67 12.79 -1.68
C ASP A 51 -13.55 12.91 -3.19
N CYS A 52 -13.86 14.09 -3.73
CA CYS A 52 -13.79 14.38 -5.17
C CYS A 52 -12.37 14.16 -5.71
N ARG A 53 -11.37 14.71 -5.00
CA ARG A 53 -9.95 14.52 -5.33
C ARG A 53 -9.56 13.05 -5.31
N LYS A 54 -9.95 12.33 -4.25
CA LYS A 54 -9.65 10.90 -4.10
C LYS A 54 -10.28 10.07 -5.21
N ARG A 55 -11.55 10.33 -5.55
CA ARG A 55 -12.26 9.64 -6.63
C ARG A 55 -11.60 9.88 -7.97
N TRP A 56 -11.27 11.14 -8.27
CA TRP A 56 -10.60 11.52 -9.52
C TRP A 56 -9.29 10.75 -9.72
N PHE A 57 -8.37 10.83 -8.76
CA PHE A 57 -7.08 10.15 -8.88
C PHE A 57 -7.18 8.61 -8.84
N ALA A 58 -8.28 8.05 -8.33
CA ALA A 58 -8.48 6.61 -8.29
C ALA A 58 -9.09 6.02 -9.59
N HIS A 59 -9.96 6.79 -10.27
CA HIS A 59 -10.79 6.28 -11.38
C HIS A 59 -10.66 7.04 -12.70
N PHE A 60 -10.28 8.32 -12.67
CA PHE A 60 -10.31 9.20 -13.85
C PHE A 60 -8.93 9.72 -14.27
N ALA A 61 -7.95 9.76 -13.36
CA ALA A 61 -6.57 10.08 -13.72
C ALA A 61 -5.94 8.91 -14.49
N THR A 62 -6.07 8.93 -15.82
CA THR A 62 -5.51 7.94 -16.75
C THR A 62 -3.99 7.91 -16.74
N ASP A 63 -3.34 8.99 -16.28
CA ASP A 63 -1.88 9.10 -16.22
C ASP A 63 -1.26 8.25 -15.10
N ILE A 64 -2.07 7.77 -14.15
CA ILE A 64 -1.58 6.93 -13.05
C ILE A 64 -1.62 5.46 -13.46
N ILE A 65 -0.42 4.92 -13.72
CA ILE A 65 -0.26 3.52 -14.14
C ILE A 65 -0.46 2.59 -12.93
N LYS A 66 -1.29 1.56 -13.12
CA LYS A 66 -1.43 0.42 -12.20
C LYS A 66 -0.55 -0.72 -12.71
N GLY A 67 0.31 -1.28 -11.86
CA GLY A 67 1.21 -2.38 -12.26
C GLY A 67 2.61 -2.27 -11.68
N ALA A 68 3.51 -3.15 -12.14
CA ALA A 68 4.92 -3.22 -11.75
C ALA A 68 5.63 -1.89 -12.04
N TRP A 69 6.65 -1.57 -11.24
CA TRP A 69 7.51 -0.41 -11.45
C TRP A 69 8.53 -0.71 -12.54
N THR A 70 8.70 0.21 -13.49
CA THR A 70 9.77 0.10 -14.48
C THR A 70 11.08 0.67 -13.92
N PRO A 71 12.25 0.25 -14.45
CA PRO A 71 13.54 0.81 -14.05
C PRO A 71 13.61 2.33 -14.24
N GLU A 72 12.98 2.86 -15.29
CA GLU A 72 12.92 4.30 -15.57
C GLU A 72 12.11 5.05 -14.52
N GLU A 73 11.01 4.45 -14.03
CA GLU A 73 10.23 5.02 -12.93
C GLU A 73 11.03 5.04 -11.63
N ASP A 74 11.73 3.95 -11.33
CA ASP A 74 12.58 3.85 -10.14
C ASP A 74 13.72 4.88 -10.21
N ASN A 75 14.38 5.05 -11.37
CA ASN A 75 15.43 6.06 -11.58
C ASN A 75 14.91 7.48 -11.32
N ARG A 76 13.79 7.87 -11.93
CA ARG A 76 13.17 9.19 -11.68
C ARG A 76 12.80 9.39 -10.21
N LEU A 77 12.36 8.34 -9.54
CA LEU A 77 12.02 8.40 -8.12
C LEU A 77 13.28 8.61 -7.27
N MET A 78 14.36 7.86 -7.54
CA MET A 78 15.64 8.00 -6.84
C MET A 78 16.23 9.39 -7.01
N GLU A 79 16.31 9.90 -8.24
CA GLU A 79 16.79 11.27 -8.54
C GLU A 79 15.95 12.33 -7.82
N ALA A 80 14.62 12.17 -7.82
CA ALA A 80 13.73 13.10 -7.13
C ALA A 80 13.87 13.02 -5.61
N MET A 81 14.15 11.84 -5.05
CA MET A 81 14.41 11.67 -3.63
C MET A 81 15.70 12.35 -3.21
N GLU A 82 16.78 12.18 -3.98
CA GLU A 82 18.06 12.87 -3.74
C GLU A 82 17.87 14.39 -3.79
N LYS A 83 17.12 14.89 -4.77
CA LYS A 83 16.91 16.34 -4.97
C LYS A 83 15.97 16.99 -3.94
N TYR A 84 14.90 16.31 -3.55
CA TYR A 84 13.82 16.94 -2.77
C TYR A 84 13.61 16.35 -1.38
N GLY A 85 14.24 15.22 -1.05
CA GLY A 85 13.93 14.42 0.14
C GLY A 85 12.51 13.84 0.09
N PRO A 86 11.93 13.39 1.22
CA PRO A 86 10.64 12.68 1.28
C PRO A 86 9.41 13.60 1.08
N LYS A 87 9.51 14.58 0.17
CA LYS A 87 8.43 15.44 -0.30
C LYS A 87 7.66 14.72 -1.41
N TRP A 88 6.87 13.72 -1.03
CA TRP A 88 6.23 12.77 -1.96
C TRP A 88 5.37 13.41 -3.06
N SER A 89 4.72 14.54 -2.78
CA SER A 89 3.97 15.27 -3.81
C SER A 89 4.87 15.85 -4.91
N LYS A 90 6.09 16.28 -4.57
CA LYS A 90 7.08 16.74 -5.56
C LYS A 90 7.68 15.55 -6.33
N ILE A 91 7.98 14.47 -5.63
CA ILE A 91 8.50 13.22 -6.23
C ILE A 91 7.49 12.69 -7.26
N ALA A 92 6.21 12.59 -6.90
CA ALA A 92 5.16 12.14 -7.81
C ALA A 92 5.06 13.00 -9.08
N ALA A 93 5.25 14.32 -8.95
CA ALA A 93 5.26 15.22 -10.11
C ALA A 93 6.45 14.99 -11.05
N VAL A 94 7.60 14.50 -10.54
CA VAL A 94 8.77 14.13 -11.36
C VAL A 94 8.58 12.75 -11.99
N VAL A 95 8.07 11.78 -11.22
CA VAL A 95 7.79 10.42 -11.72
C VAL A 95 6.68 10.45 -12.78
N LYS A 96 5.72 11.38 -12.67
CA LYS A 96 4.58 11.65 -13.58
C LYS A 96 3.56 10.52 -13.71
N THR A 97 3.99 9.26 -13.68
CA THR A 97 3.17 8.06 -13.89
C THR A 97 2.60 7.47 -12.61
N ARG A 98 3.03 7.97 -11.44
CA ARG A 98 2.68 7.42 -10.12
C ARG A 98 2.28 8.54 -9.18
N ASN A 99 1.38 8.22 -8.23
CA ASN A 99 0.98 9.16 -7.19
C ASN A 99 1.94 9.14 -5.97
N SER A 100 1.78 10.11 -5.08
CA SER A 100 2.64 10.29 -3.90
C SER A 100 2.70 9.06 -3.00
N ASP A 101 1.57 8.36 -2.83
CA ASP A 101 1.48 7.23 -1.92
C ASP A 101 2.17 6.00 -2.52
N GLN A 102 2.02 5.81 -3.84
CA GLN A 102 2.75 4.79 -4.59
C GLN A 102 4.27 5.02 -4.50
N CYS A 103 4.73 6.26 -4.73
CA CYS A 103 6.15 6.61 -4.61
C CYS A 103 6.67 6.36 -3.18
N ALA A 104 5.93 6.81 -2.16
CA ALA A 104 6.31 6.61 -0.77
C ALA A 104 6.43 5.13 -0.40
N LYS A 105 5.47 4.32 -0.86
CA LYS A 105 5.49 2.88 -0.66
C LYS A 105 6.68 2.22 -1.38
N ARG A 106 6.89 2.55 -2.66
CA ARG A 106 7.99 1.99 -3.46
C ARG A 106 9.35 2.28 -2.85
N TRP A 107 9.54 3.50 -2.36
CA TRP A 107 10.77 3.87 -1.65
C TRP A 107 10.97 3.00 -0.41
N LYS A 108 10.02 3.04 0.53
CA LYS A 108 10.12 2.36 1.83
C LYS A 108 10.23 0.84 1.73
N ASP A 109 9.63 0.24 0.72
CA ASP A 109 9.59 -1.21 0.57
C ASP A 109 10.70 -1.75 -0.36
N THR A 110 11.34 -0.91 -1.18
CA THR A 110 12.27 -1.41 -2.21
C THR A 110 13.50 -0.54 -2.49
N LEU A 111 13.33 0.77 -2.70
CA LEU A 111 14.42 1.61 -3.22
C LEU A 111 15.31 2.22 -2.14
N ASP A 112 14.81 2.33 -0.91
CA ASP A 112 15.60 2.92 0.17
C ASP A 112 16.91 2.12 0.37
N PRO A 113 18.08 2.77 0.27
CA PRO A 113 19.36 2.09 0.39
C PRO A 113 19.59 1.53 1.80
N THR A 114 18.89 2.06 2.81
CA THR A 114 18.99 1.60 4.21
C THR A 114 18.29 0.27 4.46
N ILE A 115 17.53 -0.25 3.48
CA ILE A 115 16.84 -1.54 3.60
C ILE A 115 17.85 -2.68 3.63
N ASP A 116 17.74 -3.50 4.67
CA ASP A 116 18.45 -4.76 4.78
C ASP A 116 17.83 -5.81 3.83
N ARG A 117 18.64 -6.20 2.83
CA ARG A 117 18.28 -7.19 1.81
C ARG A 117 18.94 -8.56 2.04
N THR A 118 19.54 -8.77 3.21
CA THR A 118 20.12 -10.08 3.57
C THR A 118 19.05 -11.16 3.58
N ASN A 119 19.46 -12.37 3.16
CA ASN A 119 18.59 -13.54 3.15
C ASN A 119 18.14 -13.90 4.57
N TRP A 120 16.94 -14.46 4.67
CA TRP A 120 16.41 -15.00 5.93
C TRP A 120 17.15 -16.28 6.30
N SER A 121 17.75 -16.31 7.48
CA SER A 121 18.33 -17.52 8.07
C SER A 121 17.27 -18.34 8.80
N ALA A 122 17.60 -19.59 9.15
CA ALA A 122 16.69 -20.44 9.94
C ALA A 122 16.40 -19.83 11.31
N GLU A 123 17.40 -19.23 11.95
CA GLU A 123 17.26 -18.54 13.23
C GLU A 123 16.34 -17.32 13.09
N ALA A 124 16.49 -16.55 12.00
CA ALA A 124 15.61 -15.42 11.71
C ALA A 124 14.16 -15.87 11.47
N ASP A 125 13.96 -17.04 10.86
CA ASP A 125 12.62 -17.63 10.67
C ASP A 125 11.97 -18.03 11.99
N GLU A 126 12.73 -18.65 12.89
CA GLU A 126 12.25 -19.01 14.24
C GLU A 126 11.84 -17.77 15.03
N ILE A 127 12.66 -16.71 14.99
CA ILE A 127 12.36 -15.43 15.61
C ILE A 127 11.11 -14.82 14.99
N LEU A 128 10.97 -14.85 13.66
CA LEU A 128 9.81 -14.30 12.96
C LEU A 128 8.53 -15.03 13.34
N MET A 129 8.56 -16.36 13.39
CA MET A 129 7.40 -17.17 13.77
C MET A 129 6.98 -16.91 15.22
N ARG A 130 7.94 -16.82 16.15
CA ARG A 130 7.69 -16.48 17.55
C ARG A 130 7.11 -15.06 17.69
N ALA A 131 7.72 -14.08 17.02
CA ALA A 131 7.26 -12.70 17.05
C ALA A 131 5.85 -12.53 16.49
N VAL A 132 5.46 -13.32 15.48
CA VAL A 132 4.08 -13.33 14.96
C VAL A 132 3.09 -13.96 15.96
N GLN A 133 3.50 -14.98 16.72
CA GLN A 133 2.66 -15.54 17.79
C GLN A 133 2.44 -14.53 18.92
N GLU A 134 3.47 -13.76 19.27
CA GLU A 134 3.43 -12.78 20.36
C GLU A 134 2.70 -11.47 19.97
N HIS A 135 3.01 -10.92 18.79
CA HIS A 135 2.54 -9.58 18.37
C HIS A 135 1.47 -9.62 17.27
N GLY A 136 1.10 -10.81 16.78
CA GLY A 136 0.22 -10.97 15.62
C GLY A 136 0.88 -10.51 14.32
N ARG A 137 0.08 -10.06 13.35
CA ARG A 137 0.56 -9.62 12.01
C ARG A 137 0.90 -8.13 11.96
N LEU A 138 1.43 -7.59 13.06
CA LEU A 138 1.89 -6.21 13.16
C LEU A 138 3.31 -6.08 12.60
N TRP A 139 3.46 -6.23 11.28
CA TRP A 139 4.77 -6.35 10.62
C TRP A 139 5.75 -5.23 10.93
N THR A 140 5.28 -3.96 10.95
CA THR A 140 6.11 -2.81 11.28
C THR A 140 6.65 -2.90 12.72
N LYS A 141 5.82 -3.35 13.67
CA LYS A 141 6.25 -3.55 15.06
C LYS A 141 7.29 -4.67 15.14
N ILE A 142 7.04 -5.78 14.46
CA ILE A 142 7.94 -6.94 14.45
C ILE A 142 9.32 -6.57 13.88
N VAL A 143 9.38 -5.93 12.71
CA VAL A 143 10.68 -5.59 12.13
C VAL A 143 11.44 -4.57 12.98
N ASN A 144 10.74 -3.59 13.57
CA ASN A 144 11.38 -2.61 14.44
C ASN A 144 11.98 -3.24 15.71
N LEU A 145 11.35 -4.29 16.25
CA LEU A 145 11.80 -4.95 17.48
C LEU A 145 12.87 -6.02 17.24
N TYR A 146 12.74 -6.82 16.18
CA TYR A 146 13.54 -8.04 15.99
C TYR A 146 14.42 -8.03 14.75
N PHE A 147 14.11 -7.19 13.74
CA PHE A 147 14.80 -7.19 12.44
C PHE A 147 15.07 -5.76 11.96
N PRO A 148 15.86 -4.96 12.71
CA PRO A 148 16.13 -3.57 12.34
C PRO A 148 16.72 -3.51 10.93
N GLY A 149 16.17 -2.63 10.10
CA GLY A 149 16.56 -2.48 8.69
C GLY A 149 15.73 -3.32 7.71
N LYS A 150 15.09 -4.43 8.14
CA LYS A 150 14.15 -5.17 7.27
C LYS A 150 12.81 -4.45 7.18
N THR A 151 12.14 -4.57 6.04
CA THR A 151 10.82 -3.94 5.84
C THR A 151 9.70 -4.84 6.34
N GLY A 152 8.59 -4.24 6.77
CA GLY A 152 7.39 -5.00 7.14
C GLY A 152 6.87 -5.88 5.98
N LEU A 153 7.06 -5.43 4.74
CA LEU A 153 6.74 -6.23 3.55
C LEU A 153 7.64 -7.49 3.46
N ALA A 154 8.94 -7.36 3.72
CA ALA A 154 9.87 -8.49 3.73
C ALA A 154 9.46 -9.55 4.78
N ALA A 155 9.14 -9.12 6.01
CA ALA A 155 8.68 -10.02 7.07
C ALA A 155 7.36 -10.72 6.70
N LYS A 156 6.39 -9.97 6.16
CA LYS A 156 5.13 -10.55 5.68
C LYS A 156 5.37 -11.61 4.61
N ASN A 157 6.18 -11.30 3.60
CA ASN A 157 6.46 -12.21 2.49
C ASN A 157 7.15 -13.49 2.99
N ARG A 158 8.10 -13.35 3.92
CA ARG A 158 8.76 -14.51 4.52
C ARG A 158 7.80 -15.38 5.32
N TYR A 159 6.96 -14.76 6.16
CA TYR A 159 5.95 -15.48 6.93
C TYR A 159 4.98 -16.26 6.03
N VAL A 160 4.50 -15.65 4.93
CA VAL A 160 3.60 -16.33 3.98
C VAL A 160 4.28 -17.55 3.38
N TRP A 161 5.56 -17.44 3.03
CA TRP A 161 6.35 -18.58 2.53
C TRP A 161 6.49 -19.68 3.60
N LEU A 162 6.87 -19.34 4.83
CA LEU A 162 7.02 -20.28 5.95
C LEU A 162 5.71 -21.01 6.27
N ALA A 163 4.59 -20.28 6.31
CA ALA A 163 3.27 -20.84 6.56
C ALA A 163 2.86 -21.84 5.47
N ALA A 164 3.17 -21.54 4.20
CA ALA A 164 2.91 -22.44 3.09
C ALA A 164 3.77 -23.72 3.16
N VAL A 165 5.06 -23.60 3.50
CA VAL A 165 5.97 -24.75 3.67
C VAL A 165 5.52 -25.64 4.83
N THR A 166 5.16 -25.04 5.97
CA THR A 166 4.71 -25.77 7.16
C THR A 166 3.44 -26.56 6.89
N THR A 167 2.49 -25.97 6.15
CA THR A 167 1.23 -26.64 5.76
C THR A 167 1.50 -27.84 4.84
N ARG A 168 2.43 -27.71 3.88
CA ARG A 168 2.83 -28.81 2.99
C ARG A 168 3.53 -29.95 3.73
N ASN A 169 4.40 -29.63 4.68
CA ASN A 169 5.07 -30.63 5.50
C ASN A 169 4.09 -31.37 6.44
N LEU A 170 3.09 -30.68 6.99
CA LEU A 170 2.01 -31.31 7.77
C LEU A 170 1.15 -32.25 6.91
N SER A 171 0.81 -31.86 5.68
CA SER A 171 0.09 -32.76 4.75
C SER A 171 0.94 -33.98 4.35
N PHE A 172 2.26 -33.82 4.22
CA PHE A 172 3.17 -34.92 3.92
C PHE A 172 3.30 -35.88 5.12
N ILE A 173 3.45 -35.37 6.34
CA ILE A 173 3.53 -36.18 7.58
C ILE A 173 2.23 -36.94 7.86
N LEU A 174 1.06 -36.33 7.60
CA LEU A 174 -0.24 -37.02 7.72
C LEU A 174 -0.41 -38.13 6.67
N THR A 175 0.13 -37.95 5.46
CA THR A 175 0.11 -38.97 4.40
C THR A 175 1.05 -40.13 4.72
N VAL A 176 2.25 -39.85 5.25
CA VAL A 176 3.24 -40.88 5.59
C VAL A 176 2.86 -41.63 6.88
N ARG A 177 2.19 -40.98 7.85
CA ARG A 177 1.67 -41.67 9.04
C ARG A 177 0.51 -42.64 8.74
N CYS A 178 -0.24 -42.43 7.65
CA CYS A 178 -1.31 -43.33 7.26
C CYS A 178 -0.79 -44.62 6.59
N SER A 179 0.40 -44.57 5.97
CA SER A 179 0.99 -45.73 5.27
C SER A 179 1.84 -46.66 6.16
N VAL A 180 2.25 -46.23 7.35
CA VAL A 180 3.06 -47.05 8.26
C VAL A 180 2.19 -47.86 9.24
N PHE A 181 0.88 -47.61 9.31
CA PHE A 181 -0.06 -48.29 10.23
C PHE A 181 -0.91 -49.39 9.57
N MET A 182 -0.49 -49.91 8.40
CA MET A 182 -1.21 -50.96 7.65
C MET A 182 -0.34 -52.17 7.30
N GLN A 183 0.68 -52.50 8.10
CA GLN A 183 1.51 -53.71 7.95
C GLN A 183 1.91 -54.37 9.29
N ILE A 184 1.02 -54.35 10.28
CA ILE A 184 1.11 -55.29 11.41
C ILE A 184 -0.29 -55.86 11.67
N GLN A 185 -0.58 -56.99 11.04
CA GLN A 185 -1.36 -58.15 11.48
C GLN A 185 -1.38 -59.17 10.33
#